data_AF-A0A077ZPL3-F1
#
_entry.id   AF-A0A077ZPL3-F1
#
_cell.length_a   1.000
_cell.length_b   1.000
_cell.length_c   1.000
_cell.angle_alpha   90.00
_cell.angle_beta   90.00
_cell.angle_gamma   90.00
#
_symmetry.space_group_name_H-M   'P 1'
#
loop_
_entity.id
_entity.type
_entity.pdbx_description
1 polymer ?
#
loop_
_entity_poly.entity_id
_entity_poly.type
_entity_poly.pdbx_seq_one_letter_code
_entity_poly.pdbx_strand_id
1 'polypeptide(L)'
;MQIRPDYFSGAILNVPWFANHENSQLGYFKRMLLKTMSTLFRNRQISLPNKTPEYDEFLTYLINKDPYYTGPIQFHMVEYGLTLQDQMNAQLDRIPNVPIYIVVAENEWVVSNNRILEISNMLKHPKNKTVTYKNAVHALFYQDGFYQQVMGDLLDWLLEISQ
;
A
#
# COMPACT_ATOMS: atom_id res chain seq x y z
N MET A 1 -5.79 13.16 1.92
CA MET A 1 -5.73 13.92 3.19
C MET A 1 -5.76 12.89 4.32
N GLN A 2 -4.67 12.73 5.06
CA GLN A 2 -4.59 11.71 6.10
C GLN A 2 -5.23 12.28 7.37
N ILE A 3 -6.39 11.75 7.78
CA ILE A 3 -7.12 12.21 8.97
C ILE A 3 -6.40 11.62 10.19
N ARG A 4 -5.52 12.40 10.83
CA ARG A 4 -4.87 12.05 12.09
C ARG A 4 -5.54 12.88 13.21
N PRO A 5 -6.10 12.26 14.26
CA PRO A 5 -6.58 13.01 15.42
C PRO A 5 -5.44 13.75 16.11
N ASP A 6 -5.71 14.96 16.62
CA ASP A 6 -4.70 15.85 17.22
C ASP A 6 -3.99 15.24 18.45
N TYR A 7 -4.66 14.32 19.15
CA TYR A 7 -4.14 13.64 20.33
C TYR A 7 -3.27 12.40 20.01
N PHE A 8 -3.18 11.99 18.73
CA PHE A 8 -2.40 10.82 18.33
C PHE A 8 -0.93 11.18 18.12
N SER A 9 -0.07 10.73 19.04
CA SER A 9 1.39 10.83 18.91
C SER A 9 2.01 9.51 18.40
N GLY A 10 1.46 8.98 17.31
CA GLY A 10 2.01 7.83 16.59
C GLY A 10 2.15 8.10 15.09
N ALA A 11 2.63 7.12 14.34
CA ALA A 11 2.65 7.16 12.87
C ALA A 11 1.55 6.25 12.31
N ILE A 12 0.66 6.80 11.47
CA ILE A 12 -0.21 5.99 10.62
C ILE A 12 0.54 5.82 9.30
N LEU A 13 1.03 4.61 9.05
CA LEU A 13 1.74 4.27 7.81
C LEU A 13 0.73 3.75 6.78
N ASN A 14 0.22 4.64 5.93
CA ASN A 14 -0.38 4.25 4.66
C ASN A 14 0.75 4.09 3.65
N VAL A 15 1.40 2.93 3.64
CA VAL A 15 2.42 2.65 2.63
C VAL A 15 1.70 2.17 1.37
N PRO A 16 1.87 2.85 0.22
CA PRO A 16 1.46 2.30 -1.06
C PRO A 16 2.44 1.17 -1.39
N TRP A 17 2.18 -0.02 -0.85
CA TRP A 17 2.93 -1.19 -1.26
C TRP A 17 2.40 -1.61 -2.62
N PHE A 18 3.11 -1.30 -3.70
CA PHE A 18 2.94 -2.01 -4.98
C PHE A 18 3.46 -3.44 -4.85
N ALA A 19 2.81 -4.22 -3.99
CA ALA A 19 3.07 -5.63 -3.81
C ALA A 19 1.75 -6.34 -4.05
N ASN A 20 1.22 -6.18 -5.28
CA ASN A 20 0.22 -7.09 -5.81
C ASN A 20 0.72 -8.51 -5.51
N HIS A 21 -0.20 -9.42 -5.21
CA HIS A 21 0.05 -10.79 -4.73
C HIS A 21 1.11 -11.62 -5.47
N GLU A 22 1.52 -11.16 -6.65
CA GLU A 22 2.45 -11.80 -7.58
C GLU A 22 3.81 -11.09 -7.71
N ASN A 23 4.05 -9.96 -7.05
CA ASN A 23 5.36 -9.28 -7.09
C ASN A 23 6.31 -9.85 -6.03
N SER A 24 6.58 -11.15 -6.13
CA SER A 24 7.83 -11.71 -5.67
C SER A 24 8.94 -11.04 -6.47
N GLN A 25 9.63 -10.09 -5.83
CA GLN A 25 10.90 -9.49 -6.26
C GLN A 25 11.09 -9.44 -7.79
N LEU A 26 10.67 -8.35 -8.45
CA LEU A 26 11.13 -8.06 -9.81
C LEU A 26 12.65 -8.33 -9.86
N GLY A 27 13.05 -9.37 -10.61
CA GLY A 27 14.44 -9.83 -10.61
C GLY A 27 15.40 -8.71 -11.03
N TYR A 28 16.69 -8.84 -10.68
CA TYR A 28 17.71 -7.83 -10.92
C TYR A 28 17.66 -7.22 -12.34
N PHE A 29 17.57 -8.08 -13.36
CA PHE A 29 17.49 -7.63 -14.77
C PHE A 29 16.21 -6.84 -15.08
N LYS A 30 15.06 -7.24 -14.53
CA LYS A 30 13.80 -6.51 -14.70
C LYS A 30 13.85 -5.15 -13.99
N ARG A 31 14.50 -5.06 -12.83
CA ARG A 31 14.73 -3.77 -12.13
C ARG A 31 15.67 -2.85 -12.89
N MET A 32 16.74 -3.40 -13.46
CA MET A 32 17.67 -2.62 -14.28
C MET A 32 16.96 -2.09 -15.53
N LEU A 33 16.17 -2.93 -16.21
CA LEU A 33 15.35 -2.51 -17.34
C LEU A 33 14.35 -1.43 -16.93
N LEU A 34 13.64 -1.61 -15.81
CA LEU A 34 12.70 -0.61 -15.31
C LEU A 34 13.38 0.75 -15.03
N LYS A 35 14.58 0.77 -14.45
CA LYS A 35 15.37 2.00 -14.22
C LYS A 35 15.79 2.68 -15.53
N THR A 36 16.18 1.89 -16.53
CA THR A 36 16.49 2.42 -17.87
C THR A 36 15.23 2.99 -18.53
N MET A 37 14.11 2.28 -18.44
CA MET A 37 12.82 2.70 -18.99
C MET A 37 12.25 3.93 -18.26
N SER A 38 12.42 4.03 -16.94
CA SER A 38 12.00 5.21 -16.17
C SER A 38 12.81 6.46 -16.50
N THR A 39 14.05 6.29 -16.97
CA THR A 39 14.92 7.39 -17.39
C THR A 39 14.63 7.81 -18.84
N LEU A 40 14.61 6.84 -19.77
CA LEU A 40 14.44 7.11 -21.21
C LEU A 40 12.99 7.36 -21.62
N PHE A 41 12.04 6.72 -20.92
CA PHE A 41 10.60 6.78 -21.21
C PHE A 41 9.80 7.17 -19.96
N ARG A 42 10.32 8.13 -19.19
CA ARG A 42 9.79 8.56 -17.88
C ARG A 42 8.27 8.64 -17.81
N ASN A 43 7.65 9.37 -18.74
CA ASN A 43 6.21 9.64 -18.74
C ASN A 43 5.41 8.64 -19.58
N ARG A 44 6.07 7.62 -20.16
CA ARG A 44 5.39 6.57 -20.91
C ARG A 44 4.64 5.66 -19.93
N GLN A 45 3.42 5.34 -20.32
CA GLN A 45 2.52 4.49 -19.55
C GLN A 45 2.94 3.02 -19.69
N ILE A 46 2.81 2.28 -18.61
CA ILE A 46 2.92 0.82 -18.61
C ILE A 46 1.58 0.29 -19.09
N SER A 47 1.60 -0.53 -20.13
CA SER A 47 0.42 -1.24 -20.59
C SER A 47 -0.13 -2.09 -19.44
N LEU A 48 -1.36 -1.82 -19.03
CA LEU A 48 -2.07 -2.70 -18.12
C LEU A 48 -2.36 -4.02 -18.87
N PRO A 49 -2.29 -5.19 -18.20
CA PRO A 49 -2.68 -6.44 -18.83
C PRO A 49 -4.17 -6.35 -19.22
N ASN A 50 -4.49 -6.63 -20.49
CA ASN A 50 -5.87 -6.72 -20.95
C ASN A 50 -6.60 -7.75 -20.10
N LYS A 51 -7.62 -7.33 -19.36
CA LYS A 51 -8.40 -8.22 -18.49
C LYS A 51 -9.58 -8.81 -19.26
N THR A 52 -10.39 -7.96 -19.89
CA THR A 52 -11.50 -8.34 -20.79
C THR A 52 -11.77 -7.22 -21.81
N PRO A 53 -12.39 -7.50 -22.96
CA PRO A 53 -12.76 -6.47 -23.95
C PRO A 53 -13.60 -5.34 -23.36
N GLU A 54 -14.51 -5.66 -22.43
CA GLU A 54 -15.38 -4.68 -21.76
C GLU A 54 -14.59 -3.76 -20.81
N TYR A 55 -13.58 -4.30 -20.13
CA TYR A 55 -12.70 -3.52 -19.26
C TYR A 55 -11.80 -2.57 -20.08
N ASP A 56 -11.30 -3.03 -21.22
CA ASP A 56 -10.48 -2.23 -22.12
C ASP A 56 -11.30 -1.10 -22.77
N GLU A 57 -12.55 -1.36 -23.13
CA GLU A 57 -13.49 -0.36 -23.65
C GLU A 57 -13.85 0.69 -22.58
N PHE A 58 -14.11 0.25 -21.34
CA PHE A 58 -14.34 1.14 -20.20
C PHE A 58 -13.13 2.02 -19.87
N LEU A 59 -11.92 1.45 -19.82
CA LEU A 59 -10.69 2.21 -19.62
C LEU A 59 -10.46 3.22 -20.72
N THR A 60 -10.66 2.82 -21.99
CA THR A 60 -10.55 3.71 -23.14
C THR A 60 -11.54 4.86 -23.06
N TYR A 61 -12.79 4.59 -22.66
CA TYR A 61 -13.80 5.60 -22.43
C TYR A 61 -13.37 6.60 -21.34
N LEU A 62 -12.89 6.12 -20.19
CA LEU A 62 -12.42 6.97 -19.09
C LEU A 62 -11.24 7.86 -19.50
N ILE A 63 -10.20 7.28 -20.12
CA ILE A 63 -9.02 8.02 -20.59
C ILE A 63 -9.41 9.14 -21.55
N ASN A 64 -10.40 8.89 -22.43
CA ASN A 64 -10.82 9.85 -23.45
C ASN A 64 -11.78 10.93 -22.91
N LYS A 65 -12.49 10.67 -21.80
CA LYS A 65 -13.55 11.55 -21.29
C LYS A 65 -13.19 12.31 -20.04
N ASP A 66 -12.20 11.85 -19.27
CA ASP A 66 -11.73 12.50 -18.06
C ASP A 66 -10.29 13.03 -18.27
N PRO A 67 -10.10 14.36 -18.45
CA PRO A 67 -8.78 14.95 -18.64
C PRO A 67 -7.90 14.88 -17.39
N TYR A 68 -8.47 14.50 -16.24
CA TYR A 68 -7.77 14.30 -14.98
C TYR A 68 -7.58 12.82 -14.65
N TYR A 69 -7.88 11.91 -15.57
CA TYR A 69 -7.73 10.49 -15.34
C TYR A 69 -6.27 10.11 -15.06
N THR A 70 -5.97 9.78 -13.79
CA THR A 70 -4.63 9.38 -13.33
C THR A 70 -4.43 7.86 -13.27
N GLY A 71 -5.29 7.08 -13.94
CA GLY A 71 -5.20 5.62 -13.92
C GLY A 71 -3.99 4.99 -14.65
N PRO A 72 -3.35 5.61 -15.67
CA PRO A 72 -2.24 4.95 -16.33
C PRO A 72 -0.96 5.11 -15.52
N ILE A 73 -0.47 3.98 -15.02
CA ILE A 73 0.77 3.90 -14.27
C ILE A 73 1.95 4.18 -15.21
N GLN A 74 2.80 5.15 -14.89
CA GLN A 74 4.00 5.48 -15.68
C GLN A 74 5.24 4.73 -15.16
N PHE A 75 6.22 4.48 -16.03
CA PHE A 75 7.44 3.75 -15.65
C PHE A 75 8.16 4.35 -14.44
N HIS A 76 8.25 5.68 -14.37
CA HIS A 76 8.90 6.34 -13.24
C HIS A 76 8.13 6.22 -11.93
N MET A 77 6.80 6.11 -11.98
CA MET A 77 5.98 5.93 -10.78
C MET A 77 6.21 4.55 -10.17
N VAL A 78 6.31 3.52 -11.02
CA VAL A 78 6.65 2.16 -10.55
C VAL A 78 8.07 2.09 -10.03
N GLU A 79 9.04 2.66 -10.74
CA GLU A 79 10.43 2.68 -10.28
C GLU A 79 10.54 3.38 -8.93
N TYR A 80 9.90 4.54 -8.77
CA TYR A 80 9.87 5.29 -7.52
C TYR A 80 9.23 4.47 -6.38
N GLY A 81 8.04 3.91 -6.62
CA GLY A 81 7.33 3.10 -5.63
C GLY A 81 8.11 1.88 -5.17
N LEU A 82 8.77 1.19 -6.10
CA LEU A 82 9.60 0.04 -5.78
C LEU A 82 10.94 0.43 -5.12
N THR A 83 11.53 1.57 -5.47
CA THR A 83 12.72 2.09 -4.78
C THR A 83 12.40 2.46 -3.33
N LEU A 84 11.22 3.05 -3.06
CA LEU A 84 10.75 3.29 -1.70
C LEU A 84 10.60 1.98 -0.90
N GLN A 85 10.06 0.92 -1.52
CA GLN A 85 10.00 -0.40 -0.89
C GLN A 85 11.39 -0.95 -0.56
N ASP A 86 12.35 -0.82 -1.49
CA ASP A 86 13.73 -1.29 -1.28
C ASP A 86 14.40 -0.54 -0.12
N GLN A 87 14.22 0.79 -0.05
CA GLN A 87 14.73 1.62 1.04
C GLN A 87 14.10 1.25 2.39
N MET A 88 12.79 1.06 2.41
CA MET A 88 12.08 0.66 3.62
C MET A 88 12.50 -0.73 4.09
N ASN A 89 12.64 -1.70 3.17
CA ASN A 89 13.14 -3.05 3.45
C ASN A 89 14.55 -3.04 4.05
N ALA A 90 15.46 -2.22 3.51
CA ALA A 90 16.82 -2.06 4.02
C ALA A 90 16.88 -1.43 5.43
N GLN A 91 15.79 -0.82 5.89
CA GLN A 91 15.68 -0.14 7.18
C GLN A 91 14.73 -0.86 8.16
N LEU A 92 14.17 -2.02 7.80
CA LEU A 92 13.22 -2.74 8.67
C LEU A 92 13.80 -3.05 10.05
N ASP A 93 15.06 -3.46 10.12
CA ASP A 93 15.75 -3.75 11.39
C ASP A 93 16.04 -2.49 12.22
N ARG A 94 15.85 -1.30 11.64
CA ARG A 94 16.03 0.00 12.28
C ARG A 94 14.72 0.64 12.69
N ILE A 95 13.58 -0.01 12.45
CA ILE A 95 12.29 0.50 12.93
C ILE A 95 12.40 0.68 14.45
N PRO A 96 12.18 1.91 14.97
CA PRO A 96 12.32 2.17 16.39
C PRO A 96 11.34 1.30 17.18
N ASN A 97 11.73 0.92 18.39
CA ASN A 97 10.89 0.13 19.28
C ASN A 97 9.77 1.00 19.87
N VAL A 98 8.77 1.31 19.04
CA VAL A 98 7.58 2.11 19.39
C VAL A 98 6.32 1.27 19.14
N PRO A 99 5.20 1.56 19.84
CA PRO A 99 3.92 0.93 19.56
C PRO A 99 3.48 1.21 18.11
N ILE A 100 3.16 0.16 17.37
CA ILE A 100 2.65 0.22 15.99
C ILE A 100 1.34 -0.54 15.91
N TYR A 101 0.34 0.08 15.27
CA TYR A 101 -0.93 -0.54 14.92
C TYR A 101 -0.98 -0.81 13.43
N ILE A 102 -1.20 -2.07 13.06
CA ILE A 102 -1.23 -2.55 11.68
C ILE A 102 -2.65 -3.01 11.36
N VAL A 103 -3.16 -2.54 10.23
CA VAL A 103 -4.45 -2.96 9.68
C VAL A 103 -4.21 -3.79 8.43
N VAL A 104 -4.90 -4.93 8.33
CA VAL A 104 -4.85 -5.84 7.19
C VAL A 104 -6.26 -6.04 6.64
N ALA A 105 -6.46 -5.82 5.33
CA ALA A 105 -7.68 -6.20 4.64
C ALA A 105 -7.55 -7.64 4.15
N GLU A 106 -8.51 -8.52 4.44
CA GLU A 106 -8.42 -9.95 4.06
C GLU A 106 -8.34 -10.14 2.53
N ASN A 107 -9.16 -9.41 1.78
CA ASN A 107 -9.25 -9.46 0.32
C ASN A 107 -8.48 -8.30 -0.35
N GLU A 108 -7.33 -7.96 0.23
CA GLU A 108 -6.47 -6.87 -0.22
C GLU A 108 -5.72 -7.25 -1.50
N TRP A 109 -5.98 -6.57 -2.62
CA TRP A 109 -5.40 -6.91 -3.92
C TRP A 109 -4.25 -6.03 -4.42
N VAL A 110 -4.00 -4.94 -3.72
CA VAL A 110 -3.00 -3.94 -4.09
C VAL A 110 -1.73 -4.15 -3.26
N VAL A 111 -1.87 -4.54 -1.99
CA VAL A 111 -0.74 -4.77 -1.07
C VAL A 111 -0.63 -6.25 -0.62
N SER A 112 0.55 -6.69 -0.21
CA SER A 112 0.77 -8.10 0.16
C SER A 112 0.49 -8.35 1.65
N ASN A 113 -0.60 -9.06 1.95
CA ASN A 113 -0.91 -9.49 3.32
C ASN A 113 0.21 -10.34 3.93
N ASN A 114 0.81 -11.25 3.16
CA ASN A 114 1.93 -12.06 3.62
C ASN A 114 3.09 -11.18 4.09
N ARG A 115 3.45 -10.16 3.30
CA ARG A 115 4.54 -9.25 3.64
C ARG A 115 4.22 -8.39 4.87
N ILE A 116 2.97 -7.95 5.01
CA ILE A 116 2.53 -7.19 6.19
C ILE A 116 2.67 -8.06 7.45
N LEU A 117 2.26 -9.32 7.38
CA LEU A 117 2.38 -10.27 8.49
C LEU A 117 3.84 -10.58 8.83
N GLU A 118 4.70 -10.76 7.82
CA GLU A 118 6.16 -10.89 8.02
C GLU A 118 6.73 -9.70 8.78
N ILE A 119 6.42 -8.47 8.33
CA ILE A 119 6.90 -7.23 8.98
C ILE A 119 6.34 -7.13 10.40
N SER A 120 5.05 -7.39 10.58
CA SER A 120 4.40 -7.41 11.91
C SER A 120 5.15 -8.31 12.89
N ASN A 121 5.60 -9.48 12.45
CA ASN A 121 6.35 -10.43 13.28
C ASN A 121 7.78 -9.96 13.59
N MET A 122 8.36 -9.07 12.79
CA MET A 122 9.67 -8.47 13.05
C MET A 122 9.62 -7.35 14.10
N LEU A 123 8.46 -6.71 14.29
CA LEU A 123 8.32 -5.59 15.20
C LEU A 123 8.33 -6.08 16.66
N LYS A 124 9.25 -5.53 17.46
CA LYS A 124 9.58 -6.06 18.80
C LYS A 124 8.79 -5.43 19.95
N HIS A 125 8.01 -4.40 19.70
CA HIS A 125 7.33 -3.67 20.77
C HIS A 125 6.15 -4.49 21.31
N PRO A 126 6.03 -4.70 22.63
CA PRO A 126 5.01 -5.58 23.21
C PRO A 126 3.58 -5.06 23.03
N LYS A 127 3.43 -3.74 22.86
CA LYS A 127 2.14 -3.09 22.60
C LYS A 127 1.77 -3.05 21.10
N ASN A 128 2.50 -3.75 20.22
CA ASN A 128 2.13 -3.84 18.81
C ASN A 128 0.83 -4.62 18.63
N LYS A 129 -0.01 -4.18 17.69
CA LYS A 129 -1.29 -4.83 17.40
C LYS A 129 -1.50 -4.90 15.89
N THR A 130 -1.87 -6.08 15.42
CA THR A 130 -2.20 -6.34 14.02
C THR A 130 -3.62 -6.88 13.95
N VAL A 131 -4.48 -6.19 13.21
CA VAL A 131 -5.91 -6.55 13.08
C VAL A 131 -6.23 -6.83 11.62
N THR A 132 -6.83 -7.98 11.37
CA THR A 132 -7.30 -8.38 10.04
C THR A 132 -8.82 -8.21 9.95
N TYR A 133 -9.27 -7.40 9.00
CA TYR A 133 -10.69 -7.17 8.72
C TYR A 133 -11.15 -8.13 7.62
N LYS A 134 -12.05 -9.04 8.00
CA LYS A 134 -12.61 -10.04 7.09
C LYS A 134 -13.47 -9.39 6.01
N ASN A 135 -13.43 -9.94 4.81
CA ASN A 135 -14.11 -9.45 3.61
C ASN A 135 -13.71 -8.05 3.14
N ALA A 136 -12.80 -7.35 3.83
CA ALA A 136 -12.37 -6.02 3.44
C ALA A 136 -11.43 -6.06 2.24
N VAL A 137 -11.56 -5.07 1.35
CA VAL A 137 -10.67 -4.86 0.19
C VAL A 137 -9.78 -3.63 0.41
N HIS A 138 -8.90 -3.33 -0.57
CA HIS A 138 -7.99 -2.20 -0.48
C HIS A 138 -8.68 -0.88 -0.10
N ALA A 139 -7.94 -0.05 0.64
CA ALA A 139 -8.39 1.28 1.05
C ALA A 139 -9.59 1.25 2.03
N LEU A 140 -9.49 0.41 3.07
CA LEU A 140 -10.47 0.28 4.18
C LEU A 140 -11.01 1.61 4.72
N PHE A 141 -10.18 2.64 4.76
CA PHE A 141 -10.55 3.97 5.26
C PHE A 141 -11.59 4.71 4.42
N TYR A 142 -11.88 4.23 3.20
CA TYR A 142 -12.89 4.83 2.31
C TYR A 142 -14.16 3.98 2.19
N GLN A 143 -14.25 2.86 2.91
CA GLN A 143 -15.43 2.00 2.91
C GLN A 143 -16.27 2.27 4.16
N ASP A 144 -17.52 2.69 3.94
CA ASP A 144 -18.49 2.84 5.02
C ASP A 144 -18.68 1.50 5.76
N GLY A 145 -18.68 1.55 7.08
CA GLY A 145 -18.66 0.39 7.98
C GLY A 145 -17.24 0.04 8.44
N PHE A 146 -16.34 -0.29 7.51
CA PHE A 146 -14.95 -0.63 7.86
C PHE A 146 -14.20 0.56 8.43
N TYR A 147 -14.43 1.77 7.93
CA TYR A 147 -13.82 2.98 8.50
C TYR A 147 -14.16 3.13 10.00
N GLN A 148 -15.44 3.02 10.37
CA GLN A 148 -15.90 3.16 11.74
C GLN A 148 -15.32 2.06 12.63
N GLN A 149 -15.25 0.83 12.11
CA GLN A 149 -14.66 -0.30 12.82
C GLN A 149 -13.16 -0.09 13.07
N VAL A 150 -12.40 0.29 12.04
CA VAL A 150 -10.96 0.59 12.15
C VAL A 150 -10.71 1.71 13.15
N MET A 151 -11.50 2.78 13.12
CA MET A 151 -11.34 3.89 14.05
C MET A 151 -11.69 3.50 15.50
N GLY A 152 -12.70 2.66 15.70
CA GLY A 152 -13.03 2.10 17.02
C GLY A 152 -11.89 1.24 17.57
N ASP A 153 -11.44 0.25 16.80
CA ASP A 153 -10.36 -0.65 17.23
C ASP A 153 -9.04 0.08 17.49
N LEU A 154 -8.75 1.11 16.68
CA LEU A 154 -7.59 1.99 16.86
C LEU A 154 -7.70 2.81 18.16
N LEU A 155 -8.89 3.36 18.46
CA LEU A 155 -9.13 4.11 19.69
C LEU A 155 -8.99 3.21 20.92
N ASP A 156 -9.56 2.01 20.88
CA ASP A 156 -9.45 1.04 21.97
C ASP A 156 -8.00 0.65 22.24
N TRP A 157 -7.23 0.40 21.17
CA TRP A 157 -5.80 0.17 21.29
C TRP A 157 -5.05 1.38 21.86
N LEU A 158 -5.38 2.60 21.42
CA LEU A 158 -4.77 3.81 21.94
C LEU A 158 -5.00 3.98 23.44
N LEU A 159 -6.21 3.71 23.90
CA LEU A 159 -6.56 3.72 25.32
C LEU A 159 -5.77 2.65 26.09
N GLU A 160 -5.69 1.43 25.55
CA GLU A 160 -4.92 0.33 26.13
C GLU A 160 -3.42 0.67 26.29
N ILE A 161 -2.81 1.31 25.29
CA ILE A 161 -1.37 1.65 25.36
C ILE A 161 -1.07 2.90 26.20
N SER A 162 -2.08 3.73 26.48
CA SER A 162 -1.95 4.93 27.31
C SER A 162 -2.02 4.66 28.81
N GLN A 163 -2.51 3.47 29.19
CA GLN A 163 -2.51 2.93 30.55
C GLN A 163 -1.20 2.15 30.82
#